data_AF-V5WHK0-F1
#
_entry.id   AF-V5WHK0-F1
#
_cell.length_a   1.000
_cell.length_b   1.000
_cell.length_c   1.000
_cell.angle_alpha   90.00
_cell.angle_beta   90.00
_cell.angle_gamma   90.00
#
_symmetry.space_group_name_H-M   'P 1'
#
loop_
_entity.id
_entity.type
_entity.pdbx_description
1 polymer ?
#
loop_
_entity_poly.entity_id
_entity_poly.type
_entity_poly.pdbx_seq_one_letter_code
_entity_poly.pdbx_strand_id
1 'polypeptide(L)'
;MTVQTVELFGYAASFFVAVSLLMASLVKLRVLNLIGCTFFVVYGLLLNAIPIVITNGFIMIVNTVYLIQMYRKDISSFRYEPVAGTQIDQLMEFVQIKKKDIQKFYPYFSECQLRAASGENGIIYSARRGGRNQGFAYALKHGGLELSRHCKDSKDLQNALTEVQKSEYSQAPVFFADYIVPKYRDLGLAHTFHEQLIEDLRNTYREILWINHQGNRTMSRLLKNEGYTLLSVQGDYEILMLRLQKP
;
A
#
# COMPACT_ATOMS: atom_id res chain seq x y z
N MET A 1 5.36 -45.85 -7.62
CA MET A 1 4.74 -44.65 -8.23
C MET A 1 4.82 -44.83 -9.74
N THR A 2 3.73 -44.62 -10.47
CA THR A 2 3.70 -44.77 -11.94
C THR A 2 4.47 -43.61 -12.59
N VAL A 3 5.04 -43.83 -13.78
CA VAL A 3 5.82 -42.82 -14.55
C VAL A 3 5.03 -41.51 -14.70
N GLN A 4 3.70 -41.60 -14.85
CA GLN A 4 2.78 -40.48 -14.92
C GLN A 4 2.82 -39.56 -13.69
N THR A 5 3.03 -40.10 -12.49
CA THR A 5 3.11 -39.28 -11.26
C THR A 5 4.39 -38.47 -11.25
N VAL A 6 5.52 -39.01 -11.74
CA VAL A 6 6.81 -38.32 -11.76
C VAL A 6 6.80 -37.16 -12.74
N GLU A 7 6.24 -37.34 -13.94
CA GLU A 7 6.12 -36.29 -14.95
C GLU A 7 5.24 -35.11 -14.47
N LEU A 8 4.19 -35.41 -13.68
CA LEU A 8 3.33 -34.38 -13.10
C LEU A 8 4.11 -33.42 -12.18
N PHE A 9 5.08 -33.91 -11.41
CA PHE A 9 5.94 -33.04 -10.59
C PHE A 9 6.79 -32.10 -11.45
N GLY A 10 7.32 -32.59 -12.58
CA GLY A 10 8.09 -31.77 -13.51
C GLY A 10 7.27 -30.68 -14.20
N TYR A 11 6.04 -31.01 -14.62
CA TYR A 11 5.10 -30.04 -15.19
C TYR A 11 4.62 -29.02 -14.15
N ALA A 12 4.31 -29.47 -12.92
CA ALA A 12 3.94 -28.60 -11.83
C ALA A 12 5.09 -27.63 -11.49
N ALA A 13 6.33 -28.11 -11.40
CA ALA A 13 7.50 -27.27 -11.16
C ALA A 13 7.64 -26.16 -12.22
N SER A 14 7.56 -26.55 -13.49
CA SER A 14 7.67 -25.62 -14.63
C SER A 14 6.54 -24.59 -14.63
N PHE A 15 5.32 -25.02 -14.29
CA PHE A 15 4.16 -24.13 -14.15
C PHE A 15 4.39 -23.08 -13.05
N PHE A 16 4.82 -23.47 -11.85
CA PHE A 16 5.07 -22.53 -10.76
C PHE A 16 6.17 -21.51 -11.10
N VAL A 17 7.23 -21.94 -11.80
CA VAL A 17 8.29 -21.04 -12.27
C VAL A 17 7.76 -20.08 -13.35
N ALA A 18 6.94 -20.55 -14.29
CA ALA A 18 6.34 -19.68 -15.30
C ALA A 18 5.41 -18.63 -14.67
N VAL A 19 4.58 -19.03 -13.69
CA VAL A 19 3.69 -18.14 -12.95
C VAL A 19 4.47 -17.13 -12.11
N SER A 20 5.62 -17.51 -11.55
CA SER A 20 6.44 -16.58 -10.75
C SER A 20 6.94 -15.38 -11.55
N LEU A 21 7.19 -15.55 -12.86
CA LEU A 21 7.62 -14.47 -13.77
C LEU A 21 6.52 -13.43 -14.05
N LEU A 22 5.25 -13.80 -13.85
CA LEU A 22 4.12 -12.88 -14.02
C LEU A 22 3.89 -12.01 -12.78
N MET A 23 4.56 -12.29 -11.67
CA MET A 23 4.35 -11.59 -10.41
C MET A 23 5.17 -10.30 -10.31
N ALA A 24 4.50 -9.19 -10.03
CA ALA A 24 5.17 -7.91 -9.74
C ALA A 24 5.74 -7.82 -8.31
N SER A 25 5.24 -8.66 -7.40
CA SER A 25 5.67 -8.65 -6.00
C SER A 25 6.92 -9.50 -5.80
N LEU A 26 7.96 -8.89 -5.23
CA LEU A 26 9.21 -9.58 -4.95
C LEU A 26 9.02 -10.73 -3.96
N VAL A 27 8.15 -10.57 -2.96
CA VAL A 27 7.86 -11.63 -1.98
C VAL A 27 7.16 -12.81 -2.67
N LYS A 28 6.09 -12.54 -3.43
CA LYS A 28 5.33 -13.59 -4.14
C LYS A 28 6.21 -14.33 -5.14
N LEU A 29 7.07 -13.61 -5.86
CA LEU A 29 8.04 -14.21 -6.78
C LEU A 29 8.98 -15.18 -6.05
N ARG A 30 9.53 -14.80 -4.89
CA ARG A 30 10.41 -15.66 -4.08
C ARG A 30 9.68 -16.87 -3.52
N VAL A 31 8.44 -16.71 -3.05
CA VAL A 31 7.61 -17.82 -2.54
C VAL A 31 7.26 -18.81 -3.64
N LEU A 32 6.86 -18.35 -4.82
CA LEU A 32 6.56 -19.23 -5.96
C LEU A 32 7.82 -19.94 -6.46
N ASN A 33 8.97 -19.26 -6.48
CA ASN A 33 10.24 -19.91 -6.80
C ASN A 33 10.63 -20.98 -5.77
N LEU A 34 10.35 -20.77 -4.48
CA LEU A 34 10.54 -21.80 -3.46
C LEU A 34 9.68 -23.03 -3.75
N ILE A 35 8.38 -22.81 -4.02
CA ILE A 35 7.45 -23.89 -4.38
C ILE A 35 7.95 -24.65 -5.62
N GLY A 36 8.25 -23.93 -6.70
CA GLY A 36 8.77 -24.52 -7.94
C GLY A 36 10.07 -25.31 -7.74
N CYS A 37 11.02 -24.78 -6.98
CA CYS A 37 12.26 -25.49 -6.64
C CYS A 37 12.00 -26.71 -5.75
N THR A 38 11.03 -26.68 -4.83
CA THR A 38 10.64 -27.87 -4.06
C THR A 38 10.13 -28.98 -4.98
N PHE A 39 9.27 -28.65 -5.95
CA PHE A 39 8.81 -29.62 -6.96
C PHE A 39 9.99 -30.16 -7.80
N PHE A 40 10.93 -29.30 -8.23
CA PHE A 40 12.11 -29.75 -8.97
C PHE A 40 13.07 -30.63 -8.16
N VAL A 41 13.23 -30.36 -6.86
CA VAL A 41 14.03 -31.21 -5.96
C VAL A 41 13.38 -32.59 -5.82
N VAL A 42 12.07 -32.65 -5.57
CA VAL A 42 11.33 -33.93 -5.50
C VAL A 42 11.43 -34.68 -6.83
N TYR A 43 11.20 -33.99 -7.95
CA TYR A 43 11.34 -34.56 -9.30
C TYR A 43 12.75 -35.10 -9.57
N GLY A 44 13.79 -34.33 -9.22
CA GLY A 44 15.19 -34.73 -9.38
C GLY A 44 15.57 -35.94 -8.52
N LEU A 45 15.04 -36.04 -7.29
CA LEU A 45 15.24 -37.21 -6.43
C LEU A 45 14.56 -38.46 -7.00
N LEU A 46 13.34 -38.33 -7.52
CA LEU A 46 12.62 -39.44 -8.15
C LEU A 46 13.33 -39.98 -9.40
N LEU A 47 14.01 -39.12 -10.15
CA LEU A 47 14.80 -39.49 -11.33
C LEU A 47 16.27 -39.82 -11.03
N ASN A 48 16.71 -39.78 -9.76
CA ASN A 48 18.13 -39.83 -9.37
C ASN A 48 19.02 -38.81 -10.12
N ALA A 49 18.45 -37.69 -10.55
CA ALA A 49 19.12 -36.61 -11.26
C ALA A 49 19.76 -35.64 -10.25
N ILE A 50 20.92 -36.03 -9.72
CA ILE A 50 21.70 -35.24 -8.74
C ILE A 50 21.89 -33.77 -9.16
N PRO A 51 22.20 -33.43 -10.43
CA PRO A 51 22.38 -32.03 -10.83
C PRO A 51 21.13 -31.15 -10.63
N ILE A 52 19.94 -31.71 -10.85
CA ILE A 52 18.66 -31.00 -10.68
C ILE A 52 18.42 -30.72 -9.19
N VAL A 53 18.69 -31.70 -8.33
CA VAL A 53 18.55 -31.60 -6.87
C VAL A 53 19.49 -30.55 -6.31
N ILE A 54 20.78 -30.57 -6.69
CA ILE A 54 21.77 -29.63 -6.18
C ILE A 54 21.42 -28.19 -6.59
N THR A 55 21.13 -27.97 -7.86
CA THR A 55 20.85 -26.63 -8.39
C THR A 55 19.58 -26.03 -7.78
N ASN A 56 18.47 -26.78 -7.76
CA ASN A 56 17.22 -26.29 -7.19
C ASN A 56 17.28 -26.22 -5.66
N GLY A 57 18.02 -27.11 -5.00
CA GLY A 57 18.28 -27.03 -3.56
C GLY A 57 19.03 -25.77 -3.19
N PHE A 58 20.07 -25.39 -3.94
CA PHE A 58 20.79 -24.13 -3.74
C PHE A 58 19.87 -22.92 -3.96
N ILE A 59 19.10 -22.90 -5.05
CA ILE A 59 18.13 -21.84 -5.33
C ILE A 59 17.12 -21.73 -4.18
N MET A 60 16.64 -22.86 -3.65
CA MET A 60 15.70 -22.90 -2.52
C MET A 60 16.32 -22.26 -1.26
N ILE A 61 17.56 -22.59 -0.92
CA ILE A 61 18.27 -21.97 0.22
C ILE A 61 18.41 -20.46 0.02
N VAL A 62 18.88 -20.03 -1.16
CA VAL A 62 19.07 -18.61 -1.46
C VAL A 62 17.75 -17.84 -1.36
N ASN A 63 16.68 -18.32 -2.00
CA ASN A 63 15.37 -17.68 -1.93
C ASN A 63 14.84 -17.62 -0.49
N THR A 64 15.09 -18.65 0.33
CA THR A 64 14.69 -18.68 1.75
C THR A 64 15.43 -17.62 2.57
N VAL A 65 16.75 -17.51 2.42
CA VAL A 65 17.57 -16.50 3.11
C VAL A 65 17.14 -15.08 2.72
N TYR A 66 16.91 -14.83 1.43
CA TYR A 66 16.41 -13.53 0.96
C TYR A 66 15.02 -13.22 1.51
N LEU A 67 14.11 -14.21 1.54
CA LEU A 67 12.77 -14.03 2.10
C LEU A 67 12.84 -13.60 3.57
N ILE A 68 13.62 -14.33 4.38
CA ILE A 68 13.83 -14.01 5.80
C ILE A 68 14.47 -12.62 5.96
N GLN A 69 15.47 -12.30 5.15
CA GLN A 69 16.15 -11.02 5.21
C GLN A 69 15.22 -9.86 4.83
N MET A 70 14.36 -10.03 3.82
CA MET A 70 13.38 -9.03 3.42
C MET A 70 12.39 -8.76 4.56
N TYR A 71 11.78 -9.80 5.15
CA TYR A 71 10.88 -9.60 6.29
C TYR A 71 11.55 -8.89 7.48
N ARG A 72 12.83 -9.18 7.77
CA ARG A 72 13.54 -8.56 8.91
C ARG A 72 14.05 -7.14 8.64
N LYS A 73 14.60 -6.87 7.45
CA LYS A 73 15.21 -5.56 7.11
C LYS A 73 14.19 -4.57 6.56
N ASP A 74 13.18 -5.05 5.85
CA ASP A 74 12.18 -4.16 5.25
C ASP A 74 11.20 -3.63 6.32
N ILE A 75 11.02 -4.28 7.47
CA ILE A 75 10.22 -3.72 8.56
C ILE A 75 11.03 -2.72 9.39
N SER A 76 12.29 -3.05 9.71
CA SER A 76 13.11 -2.23 10.62
C SER A 76 13.73 -0.97 9.99
N SER A 77 13.79 -0.86 8.66
CA SER A 77 14.44 0.26 7.97
C SER A 77 13.49 1.33 7.44
N PHE A 78 12.17 1.10 7.50
CA PHE A 78 11.20 2.14 7.17
C PHE A 78 11.02 3.06 8.36
N ARG A 79 11.08 4.36 8.09
CA ARG A 79 10.74 5.40 9.04
C ARG A 79 9.59 6.20 8.47
N TYR A 80 8.58 6.39 9.30
CA TYR A 80 7.47 7.26 8.99
C TYR A 80 7.73 8.58 9.68
N GLU A 81 7.92 9.61 8.87
CA GLU A 81 8.32 10.93 9.36
C GLU A 81 7.30 11.97 8.89
N PRO A 82 6.79 12.82 9.81
CA PRO A 82 5.93 13.93 9.42
C PRO A 82 6.72 14.88 8.52
N VAL A 83 6.11 15.28 7.41
CA VAL A 83 6.73 16.14 6.42
C VAL A 83 6.41 17.59 6.75
N ALA A 84 7.42 18.36 7.18
CA ALA A 84 7.30 19.79 7.42
C ALA A 84 7.91 20.60 6.26
N GLY A 85 7.18 21.63 5.82
CA GLY A 85 7.63 22.73 4.96
C GLY A 85 8.64 22.37 3.86
N THR A 86 9.93 22.49 4.16
CA THR A 86 11.05 22.31 3.22
C THR A 86 11.21 20.90 2.67
N GLN A 87 10.64 19.88 3.33
CA GLN A 87 10.69 18.50 2.84
C GLN A 87 9.61 18.19 1.80
N ILE A 88 8.63 19.08 1.61
CA ILE A 88 7.55 18.85 0.67
C ILE A 88 8.05 18.77 -0.77
N ASP A 89 9.09 19.53 -1.13
CA ASP A 89 9.64 19.53 -2.49
C ASP A 89 10.22 18.16 -2.86
N GLN A 90 10.92 17.49 -1.93
CA GLN A 90 11.43 16.13 -2.12
C GLN A 90 10.30 15.11 -2.25
N LEU A 91 9.20 15.29 -1.50
CA LEU A 91 8.01 14.46 -1.64
C LEU A 91 7.32 14.70 -2.98
N MET A 92 7.22 15.96 -3.41
CA MET A 92 6.61 16.32 -4.70
C MET A 92 7.38 15.73 -5.88
N GLU A 93 8.71 15.71 -5.83
CA GLU A 93 9.53 15.05 -6.85
C GLU A 93 9.22 13.54 -6.93
N PHE A 94 9.12 12.87 -5.78
CA PHE A 94 8.72 11.46 -5.72
C PHE A 94 7.32 11.23 -6.30
N VAL A 95 6.36 12.09 -5.93
CA VAL A 95 4.97 12.04 -6.42
C VAL A 95 4.92 12.22 -7.93
N GLN A 96 5.69 13.15 -8.49
CA GLN A 96 5.77 13.36 -9.94
C GLN A 96 6.27 12.10 -10.66
N ILE A 97 7.35 11.51 -10.16
CA ILE A 97 7.93 10.28 -10.73
C ILE A 97 6.93 9.11 -10.67
N LYS A 98 6.14 9.01 -9.59
CA LYS A 98 5.18 7.91 -9.37
C LYS A 98 3.74 8.23 -9.75
N LYS A 99 3.46 9.40 -10.33
CA LYS A 99 2.11 9.92 -10.60
C LYS A 99 1.19 8.92 -11.29
N LYS A 100 1.67 8.30 -12.39
CA LYS A 100 0.90 7.31 -13.15
C LYS A 100 0.54 6.07 -12.32
N ASP A 101 1.38 5.67 -11.37
CA ASP A 101 1.11 4.52 -10.51
C ASP A 101 0.15 4.90 -9.38
N ILE A 102 0.36 6.07 -8.77
CA ILE A 102 -0.53 6.63 -7.75
C ILE A 102 -1.96 6.73 -8.29
N GLN A 103 -2.14 7.28 -9.50
CA GLN A 103 -3.45 7.47 -10.12
C GLN A 103 -4.18 6.16 -10.47
N LYS A 104 -3.48 5.02 -10.58
CA LYS A 104 -4.15 3.72 -10.73
C LYS A 104 -4.90 3.32 -9.47
N PHE A 105 -4.39 3.69 -8.29
CA PHE A 105 -4.99 3.37 -7.00
C PHE A 105 -5.87 4.50 -6.47
N TYR A 106 -5.49 5.75 -6.76
CA TYR A 106 -6.16 6.96 -6.32
C TYR A 106 -6.45 7.86 -7.54
N PRO A 107 -7.48 7.55 -8.35
CA PRO A 107 -7.76 8.30 -9.59
C PRO A 107 -8.03 9.80 -9.36
N TYR A 108 -8.53 10.13 -8.17
CA TYR A 108 -8.85 11.49 -7.73
C TYR A 108 -7.68 12.23 -7.09
N PHE A 109 -6.50 11.60 -7.01
CA PHE A 109 -5.31 12.22 -6.45
C PHE A 109 -4.86 13.41 -7.30
N SER A 110 -4.72 14.57 -6.66
CA SER A 110 -4.09 15.74 -7.26
C SER A 110 -2.91 16.25 -6.42
N GLU A 111 -1.88 16.72 -7.12
CA GLU A 111 -0.72 17.37 -6.49
C GLU A 111 -1.09 18.65 -5.74
N CYS A 112 -2.13 19.32 -6.20
CA CYS A 112 -2.66 20.53 -5.58
C CYS A 112 -3.24 20.21 -4.19
N GLN A 113 -3.98 19.10 -4.04
CA GLN A 113 -4.45 18.62 -2.72
C GLN A 113 -3.28 18.33 -1.78
N LEU A 114 -2.25 17.63 -2.26
CA LEU A 114 -1.08 17.34 -1.43
C LEU A 114 -0.35 18.63 -0.98
N ARG A 115 -0.22 19.62 -1.86
CA ARG A 115 0.34 20.94 -1.50
C ARG A 115 -0.57 21.70 -0.53
N ALA A 116 -1.89 21.60 -0.68
CA ALA A 116 -2.86 22.21 0.23
C ALA A 116 -2.79 21.60 1.65
N ALA A 117 -2.31 20.37 1.79
CA ALA A 117 -2.07 19.73 3.08
C ALA A 117 -0.81 20.24 3.81
N SER A 118 -0.02 21.12 3.19
CA SER A 118 1.22 21.63 3.76
C SER A 118 0.99 22.58 4.94
N GLY A 119 1.95 22.60 5.86
CA GLY A 119 1.91 23.46 7.05
C GLY A 119 0.80 23.04 8.01
N GLU A 120 0.02 24.01 8.50
CA GLU A 120 -1.05 23.77 9.49
C GLU A 120 -2.36 23.27 8.84
N ASN A 121 -2.44 23.29 7.52
CA ASN A 121 -3.65 23.00 6.75
C ASN A 121 -3.94 21.50 6.59
N GLY A 122 -2.98 20.65 6.93
CA GLY A 122 -3.11 19.22 6.75
C GLY A 122 -2.15 18.44 7.63
N ILE A 123 -2.03 17.16 7.29
CA ILE A 123 -1.14 16.20 7.93
C ILE A 123 -0.51 15.42 6.80
N ILE A 124 0.81 15.42 6.72
CA ILE A 124 1.55 14.72 5.67
C ILE A 124 2.61 13.86 6.35
N TYR A 125 2.62 12.58 6.01
CA TYR A 125 3.65 11.64 6.41
C TYR A 125 4.36 11.10 5.17
N SER A 126 5.68 10.97 5.27
CA SER A 126 6.49 10.28 4.28
C SER A 126 6.97 8.94 4.83
N ALA A 127 6.84 7.89 4.03
CA ALA A 127 7.46 6.61 4.30
C ALA A 127 8.86 6.61 3.67
N ARG A 128 9.90 6.72 4.50
CA ARG A 128 11.29 6.84 4.05
C ARG A 128 12.07 5.57 4.31
N ARG A 129 12.94 5.23 3.36
CA ARG A 129 13.92 4.15 3.49
C ARG A 129 15.23 4.53 2.84
N GLY A 130 16.32 4.44 3.60
CA GLY A 130 17.66 4.80 3.12
C GLY A 130 17.73 6.24 2.61
N GLY A 131 17.01 7.18 3.26
CA GLY A 131 16.94 8.59 2.89
C GLY A 131 16.00 8.92 1.72
N ARG A 132 15.41 7.93 1.04
CA ARG A 132 14.51 8.13 -0.11
C ARG A 132 13.05 7.87 0.26
N ASN A 133 12.15 8.62 -0.37
CA ASN A 133 10.70 8.40 -0.26
C ASN A 133 10.31 7.10 -0.97
N GLN A 134 9.53 6.27 -0.26
CA GLN A 134 8.96 5.01 -0.73
C GLN A 134 7.42 5.02 -0.67
N GLY A 135 6.85 6.06 -0.09
CA GLY A 135 5.41 6.24 0.06
C GLY A 135 5.10 7.52 0.81
N PHE A 136 3.81 7.83 0.90
CA PHE A 136 3.28 8.94 1.68
C PHE A 136 1.83 8.67 2.06
N ALA A 137 1.39 9.29 3.14
CA ALA A 137 -0.02 9.50 3.41
C ALA A 137 -0.25 10.99 3.65
N TYR A 138 -1.43 11.45 3.26
CA TYR A 138 -1.84 12.80 3.62
C TYR A 138 -3.32 12.90 3.94
N ALA A 139 -3.63 13.83 4.84
CA ALA A 139 -4.96 14.27 5.16
C ALA A 139 -5.05 15.79 5.12
N LEU A 140 -6.22 16.29 4.71
CA LEU A 140 -6.56 17.70 4.78
C LEU A 140 -7.35 17.96 6.06
N LYS A 141 -6.99 19.05 6.76
CA LYS A 141 -7.81 19.62 7.83
C LYS A 141 -8.73 20.68 7.23
N HIS A 142 -9.54 21.34 8.07
CA HIS A 142 -10.47 22.38 7.64
C HIS A 142 -9.86 23.43 6.68
N GLY A 143 -8.70 23.99 7.03
CA GLY A 143 -8.00 24.97 6.18
C GLY A 143 -7.50 24.39 4.85
N GLY A 144 -7.00 23.14 4.87
CA GLY A 144 -6.55 22.45 3.66
C GLY A 144 -7.71 22.05 2.74
N LEU A 145 -8.87 21.71 3.32
CA LEU A 145 -10.09 21.44 2.56
C LEU A 145 -10.50 22.68 1.76
N GLU A 146 -10.55 23.86 2.39
CA GLU A 146 -10.85 25.13 1.70
C GLU A 146 -9.85 25.45 0.57
N LEU A 147 -8.55 25.29 0.84
CA LEU A 147 -7.51 25.51 -0.17
C LEU A 147 -7.64 24.53 -1.33
N SER A 148 -7.98 23.26 -1.05
CA SER A 148 -8.16 22.24 -2.07
C SER A 148 -9.34 22.50 -3.01
N ARG A 149 -10.31 23.35 -2.65
CA ARG A 149 -11.44 23.72 -3.52
C ARG A 149 -11.00 24.41 -4.81
N HIS A 150 -9.84 25.06 -4.79
CA HIS A 150 -9.25 25.72 -5.94
C HIS A 150 -8.49 24.74 -6.85
N CYS A 151 -8.30 23.49 -6.40
CA CYS A 151 -7.73 22.44 -7.22
C CYS A 151 -8.72 22.00 -8.29
N LYS A 152 -8.21 21.69 -9.49
CA LYS A 152 -9.02 21.22 -10.62
C LYS A 152 -9.43 19.76 -10.37
N ASP A 153 -10.48 19.61 -9.58
CA ASP A 153 -11.03 18.33 -9.13
C ASP A 153 -12.41 18.04 -9.77
N SER A 154 -12.87 16.79 -9.71
CA SER A 154 -14.21 16.42 -10.18
C SER A 154 -15.30 17.14 -9.37
N LYS A 155 -16.42 17.48 -10.01
CA LYS A 155 -17.57 18.12 -9.35
C LYS A 155 -18.09 17.31 -8.17
N ASP A 156 -18.10 15.98 -8.28
CA ASP A 156 -18.56 15.09 -7.21
C ASP A 156 -17.61 15.08 -6.00
N LEU A 157 -16.31 15.21 -6.23
CA LEU A 157 -15.35 15.37 -5.14
C LEU A 157 -15.60 16.68 -4.38
N GLN A 158 -15.80 17.79 -5.09
CA GLN A 158 -16.12 19.09 -4.47
C GLN A 158 -17.40 19.04 -3.63
N ASN A 159 -18.41 18.31 -4.09
CA ASN A 159 -19.64 18.08 -3.33
C ASN A 159 -19.37 17.27 -2.06
N ALA A 160 -18.56 16.20 -2.15
CA ALA A 160 -18.16 15.39 -1.00
C ALA A 160 -17.38 16.21 0.05
N LEU A 161 -16.46 17.09 -0.39
CA LEU A 161 -15.72 17.99 0.50
C LEU A 161 -16.66 18.98 1.19
N THR A 162 -17.59 19.56 0.44
CA THR A 162 -18.57 20.51 0.97
C THR A 162 -19.48 19.85 2.02
N GLU A 163 -19.86 18.60 1.80
CA GLU A 163 -20.65 17.81 2.76
C GLU A 163 -19.89 17.61 4.07
N VAL A 164 -18.62 17.19 3.99
CA VAL A 164 -17.77 17.02 5.18
C VAL A 164 -17.63 18.33 5.95
N GLN A 165 -17.43 19.45 5.26
CA GLN A 165 -17.30 20.77 5.90
C GLN A 165 -18.57 21.27 6.59
N LYS A 166 -19.75 20.87 6.10
CA LYS A 166 -21.04 21.25 6.70
C LYS A 166 -21.50 20.30 7.80
N SER A 167 -20.88 19.13 7.89
CA SER A 167 -21.22 18.10 8.88
C SER A 167 -20.67 18.42 10.27
N GLU A 168 -21.13 17.68 11.28
CA GLU A 168 -20.58 17.70 12.65
C GLU A 168 -19.08 17.37 12.70
N TYR A 169 -18.54 16.74 11.64
CA TYR A 169 -17.16 16.30 11.51
C TYR A 169 -16.23 17.34 10.87
N SER A 170 -16.63 18.61 10.77
CA SER A 170 -15.85 19.67 10.11
C SER A 170 -14.41 19.85 10.65
N GLN A 171 -14.09 19.35 11.84
CA GLN A 171 -12.75 19.41 12.45
C GLN A 171 -11.94 18.13 12.29
N ALA A 172 -12.53 17.05 11.78
CA ALA A 172 -11.86 15.78 11.54
C ALA A 172 -10.93 15.87 10.32
N PRO A 173 -9.72 15.29 10.38
CA PRO A 173 -8.84 15.22 9.22
C PRO A 173 -9.42 14.25 8.20
N VAL A 174 -9.35 14.63 6.92
CA VAL A 174 -9.88 13.86 5.80
C VAL A 174 -8.74 13.27 5.00
N PHE A 175 -8.64 11.95 5.00
CA PHE A 175 -7.66 11.19 4.23
C PHE A 175 -8.10 11.01 2.79
N PHE A 176 -7.13 11.17 1.88
CA PHE A 176 -7.33 11.02 0.43
C PHE A 176 -6.49 9.89 -0.13
N ALA A 177 -5.25 9.75 0.34
CA ALA A 177 -4.37 8.69 -0.13
C ALA A 177 -3.38 8.26 0.96
N ASP A 178 -3.21 6.95 1.05
CA ASP A 178 -2.06 6.25 1.60
C ASP A 178 -1.40 5.48 0.45
N TYR A 179 -0.32 6.02 -0.10
CA TYR A 179 0.40 5.36 -1.17
C TYR A 179 1.75 4.84 -0.68
N ILE A 180 1.94 3.53 -0.81
CA ILE A 180 3.26 2.89 -0.74
C ILE A 180 3.59 2.24 -2.08
N VAL A 181 4.86 2.31 -2.49
CA VAL A 181 5.35 1.66 -3.71
C VAL A 181 4.96 0.16 -3.69
N PRO A 182 4.35 -0.40 -4.76
CA PRO A 182 3.79 -1.75 -4.76
C PRO A 182 4.73 -2.85 -4.28
N LYS A 183 6.04 -2.70 -4.53
CA LYS A 183 7.10 -3.60 -4.06
C LYS A 183 7.06 -3.86 -2.54
N TYR A 184 6.55 -2.91 -1.75
CA TYR A 184 6.52 -2.97 -0.29
C TYR A 184 5.13 -3.23 0.30
N ARG A 185 4.08 -3.26 -0.53
CA ARG A 185 2.70 -3.40 -0.07
C ARG A 185 2.43 -4.75 0.59
N ASP A 186 2.96 -5.82 0.00
CA ASP A 186 2.77 -7.20 0.49
C ASP A 186 3.59 -7.52 1.76
N LEU A 187 4.39 -6.57 2.27
CA LEU A 187 5.19 -6.75 3.48
C LEU A 187 4.45 -6.33 4.76
N GLY A 188 3.16 -5.96 4.67
CA GLY A 188 2.38 -5.43 5.80
C GLY A 188 2.73 -3.98 6.17
N LEU A 189 3.69 -3.36 5.47
CA LEU A 189 4.18 -2.01 5.75
C LEU A 189 3.12 -0.92 5.54
N ALA A 190 2.17 -1.12 4.63
CA ALA A 190 1.05 -0.20 4.47
C ALA A 190 0.16 -0.20 5.74
N HIS A 191 -0.14 -1.39 6.26
CA HIS A 191 -0.95 -1.53 7.46
C HIS A 191 -0.22 -0.97 8.69
N THR A 192 1.06 -1.30 8.89
CA THR A 192 1.86 -0.73 9.99
C THR A 192 1.96 0.80 9.90
N PHE A 193 2.05 1.34 8.68
CA PHE A 193 2.02 2.78 8.46
C PHE A 193 0.69 3.39 8.87
N HIS A 194 -0.41 2.81 8.39
CA HIS A 194 -1.75 3.28 8.67
C HIS A 194 -2.03 3.26 10.18
N GLU A 195 -1.65 2.18 10.87
CA GLU A 195 -1.75 2.06 12.33
C GLU A 195 -0.94 3.11 13.06
N GLN A 196 0.33 3.33 12.68
CA GLN A 196 1.15 4.36 13.32
C GLN A 196 0.56 5.76 13.11
N LEU A 197 0.06 6.03 11.91
CA LEU A 197 -0.61 7.28 11.60
C LEU A 197 -1.90 7.43 12.40
N ILE A 198 -2.72 6.39 12.53
CA ILE A 198 -3.91 6.41 13.39
C ILE A 198 -3.53 6.71 14.83
N GLU A 199 -2.46 6.10 15.34
CA GLU A 199 -2.02 6.27 16.73
C GLU A 199 -1.54 7.69 17.02
N ASP A 200 -0.76 8.27 16.10
CA ASP A 200 -0.35 9.69 16.18
C ASP A 200 -1.58 10.61 16.21
N LEU A 201 -2.64 10.28 15.46
CA LEU A 201 -3.87 11.06 15.39
C LEU A 201 -4.81 10.84 16.57
N ARG A 202 -4.79 9.66 17.20
CA ARG A 202 -5.68 9.29 18.31
C ARG A 202 -5.54 10.23 19.51
N ASN A 203 -4.35 10.80 19.70
CA ASN A 203 -4.09 11.80 20.74
C ASN A 203 -4.77 13.15 20.48
N THR A 204 -5.03 13.48 19.21
CA THR A 204 -5.51 14.81 18.79
C THR A 204 -6.98 14.78 18.33
N TYR A 205 -7.40 13.70 17.68
CA TYR A 205 -8.69 13.59 16.99
C TYR A 205 -9.52 12.44 17.56
N ARG A 206 -10.84 12.67 17.67
CA ARG A 206 -11.81 11.61 18.04
C ARG A 206 -12.23 10.77 16.85
N GLU A 207 -12.21 11.37 15.67
CA GLU A 207 -12.73 10.81 14.43
C GLU A 207 -11.81 11.21 13.28
N ILE A 208 -11.63 10.30 12.34
CA ILE A 208 -10.95 10.55 11.07
C ILE A 208 -11.86 10.14 9.93
N LEU A 209 -11.80 10.90 8.84
CA LEU A 209 -12.61 10.67 7.66
C LEU A 209 -11.73 10.17 6.51
N TRP A 210 -12.31 9.39 5.63
CA TRP A 210 -11.67 8.92 4.42
C TRP A 210 -12.61 9.13 3.24
N ILE A 211 -12.12 9.78 2.18
CA ILE A 211 -12.85 9.90 0.92
C ILE A 211 -12.33 8.84 -0.04
N ASN A 212 -13.22 7.94 -0.46
CA ASN A 212 -12.91 6.93 -1.45
C ASN A 212 -13.82 7.07 -2.67
N HIS A 213 -13.31 6.71 -3.85
CA HIS A 213 -14.12 6.62 -5.05
C HIS A 213 -14.80 5.23 -5.10
N GLN A 214 -16.11 5.18 -5.33
CA GLN A 214 -16.88 3.92 -5.28
C GLN A 214 -16.40 2.85 -6.27
N GLY A 215 -15.85 3.29 -7.41
CA GLY A 215 -15.20 2.39 -8.37
C GLY A 215 -14.02 1.59 -7.79
N ASN A 216 -13.39 2.06 -6.72
CA ASN A 216 -12.30 1.36 -6.04
C ASN A 216 -12.83 0.41 -4.95
N ARG A 217 -13.43 -0.71 -5.39
CA ARG A 217 -13.99 -1.74 -4.50
C ARG A 217 -12.96 -2.38 -3.57
N THR A 218 -11.70 -2.47 -4.00
CA THR A 218 -10.62 -3.04 -3.18
C THR A 218 -10.34 -2.16 -1.98
N MET A 219 -10.21 -0.84 -2.18
CA MET A 219 -10.02 0.12 -1.09
C MET A 219 -11.23 0.18 -0.17
N SER A 220 -12.44 0.20 -0.74
CA SER A 220 -13.70 0.19 0.02
C SER A 220 -13.80 -1.01 0.98
N ARG A 221 -13.36 -2.20 0.53
CA ARG A 221 -13.29 -3.40 1.38
C ARG A 221 -12.18 -3.32 2.43
N LEU A 222 -11.00 -2.82 2.06
CA LEU A 222 -9.88 -2.65 2.98
C LEU A 222 -10.28 -1.75 4.16
N LEU A 223 -10.81 -0.56 3.87
CA LEU A 223 -11.22 0.41 4.89
C LEU A 223 -12.30 -0.15 5.82
N LYS A 224 -13.29 -0.86 5.27
CA LYS A 224 -14.32 -1.52 6.09
C LYS A 224 -13.74 -2.59 7.02
N ASN A 225 -12.74 -3.35 6.55
CA ASN A 225 -12.04 -4.33 7.38
C ASN A 225 -11.18 -3.67 8.46
N GLU A 226 -10.66 -2.47 8.21
CA GLU A 226 -9.92 -1.66 9.19
C GLU A 226 -10.85 -0.87 10.14
N GLY A 227 -12.16 -1.11 10.08
CA GLY A 227 -13.14 -0.55 11.02
C GLY A 227 -13.79 0.76 10.57
N TYR A 228 -13.51 1.24 9.35
CA TYR A 228 -14.21 2.40 8.82
C TYR A 228 -15.67 2.08 8.51
N THR A 229 -16.54 2.99 8.93
CA THR A 229 -17.98 2.92 8.71
C THR A 229 -18.41 3.89 7.62
N LEU A 230 -19.35 3.50 6.77
CA LEU A 230 -19.87 4.39 5.72
C LEU A 230 -20.72 5.47 6.38
N LEU A 231 -20.32 6.73 6.21
CA LEU A 231 -21.03 7.90 6.73
C LEU A 231 -22.08 8.41 5.73
N SER A 232 -21.64 8.63 4.50
CA SER A 232 -22.47 9.22 3.45
C SER A 232 -21.89 8.90 2.07
N VAL A 233 -22.71 9.06 1.03
CA VAL A 233 -22.34 8.85 -0.36
C VAL A 233 -22.71 10.11 -1.15
N GLN A 234 -21.75 10.68 -1.86
CA GLN A 234 -21.88 11.91 -2.62
C GLN A 234 -21.41 11.69 -4.06
N GLY A 235 -22.36 11.50 -4.98
CA GLY A 235 -22.07 11.14 -6.37
C GLY A 235 -21.26 9.84 -6.43
N ASP A 236 -20.09 9.89 -7.06
CA ASP A 236 -19.17 8.76 -7.22
C ASP A 236 -18.26 8.51 -6.00
N TYR A 237 -18.38 9.31 -4.93
CA TYR A 237 -17.54 9.23 -3.75
C TYR A 237 -18.31 8.72 -2.53
N GLU A 238 -17.66 7.87 -1.74
CA GLU A 238 -18.12 7.45 -0.42
C GLU A 238 -17.24 8.11 0.65
N ILE A 239 -17.90 8.64 1.67
CA ILE A 239 -17.27 9.22 2.86
C ILE A 239 -17.35 8.15 3.95
N LEU A 240 -16.18 7.69 4.35
CA LEU A 240 -15.99 6.68 5.38
C LEU A 240 -15.44 7.34 6.64
N MET A 241 -15.81 6.85 7.81
CA MET A 241 -15.41 7.39 9.09
C MET A 241 -14.88 6.30 10.00
N LEU A 242 -13.72 6.55 10.62
CA LEU A 242 -13.20 5.74 11.71
C LEU A 242 -13.28 6.54 13.01
N ARG A 243 -13.92 5.97 14.03
CA ARG A 243 -13.94 6.51 15.39
C ARG A 243 -12.71 6.06 16.13
N LEU A 244 -11.88 7.01 16.53
CA LEU A 244 -10.71 6.79 17.37
C LEU A 244 -11.16 6.80 18.83
N GLN A 245 -11.26 5.62 19.44
CA GLN A 245 -11.46 5.52 20.88
C GLN A 245 -10.20 6.09 21.57
N LYS A 246 -10.40 7.07 22.46
CA LYS A 246 -9.33 7.54 23.34
C LYS A 246 -8.85 6.37 24.21
N PRO A 247 -7.54 6.26 24.49
CA PRO A 247 -7.01 5.26 25.41
C PRO A 247 -7.62 5.42 26.82
#